data_AF-A0A955VS97-F1
#
_entry.id   AF-A0A955VS97-F1
#
_cell.length_a   1.000
_cell.length_b   1.000
_cell.length_c   1.000
_cell.angle_alpha   90.00
_cell.angle_beta   90.00
_cell.angle_gamma   90.00
#
_symmetry.space_group_name_H-M   'P 1'
#
loop_
_entity.id
_entity.type
_entity.pdbx_description
1 polymer ?
#
loop_
_entity_poly.entity_id
_entity_poly.type
_entity_poly.pdbx_seq_one_letter_code
_entity_poly.pdbx_strand_id
1 'polypeptide(L)'
;LVDMDGTLCDYAGEMNRELALLRSPDEPDVGLHHGPDEPAWLRARRQLIQQRPGWWRELPRLERGFAVVEVMRRLWFDLHILTKGPWGNAVAWSEKVSWCRAHVPDATLHISEDKGLVYGKVLMDDYPGYIARWLAWRPRGLVIMPVWSWNHDAFADDPRVLPFDGTNLAEVEDRLWAVRQTSLYAEAPASRGASADEPCATCGKALGGHPRDLAALDGDRQPYLRVACDGERVATGG
;
A
#
# COMPACT_ATOMS: atom_id res chain seq x y z
N LEU A 1 3.14 1.32 3.60
CA LEU A 1 1.94 2.10 3.98
C LEU A 1 0.97 2.00 2.81
N VAL A 2 -0.28 1.61 3.04
CA VAL A 2 -1.27 1.38 1.99
C VAL A 2 -2.56 2.10 2.37
N ASP A 3 -3.05 3.00 1.52
CA ASP A 3 -4.35 3.63 1.72
C ASP A 3 -5.50 2.63 1.52
N MET A 4 -6.66 2.98 2.03
CA MET A 4 -7.89 2.21 1.89
C MET A 4 -8.77 2.73 0.76
N ASP A 5 -9.30 3.94 0.84
CA ASP A 5 -10.28 4.46 -0.12
C ASP A 5 -9.58 4.80 -1.43
N GLY A 6 -10.13 4.41 -2.59
CA GLY A 6 -9.51 4.70 -3.89
C GLY A 6 -8.28 3.84 -4.21
N THR A 7 -7.74 3.14 -3.21
CA THR A 7 -6.57 2.27 -3.32
C THR A 7 -6.93 0.78 -3.16
N LEU A 8 -7.50 0.38 -2.01
CA LEU A 8 -7.97 -0.99 -1.75
C LEU A 8 -9.49 -1.14 -1.90
N CYS A 9 -10.23 -0.05 -1.74
CA CYS A 9 -11.70 0.00 -1.77
C CYS A 9 -12.18 0.88 -2.93
N ASP A 10 -13.22 0.44 -3.62
CA ASP A 10 -13.86 1.21 -4.69
C ASP A 10 -14.83 2.26 -4.14
N TYR A 11 -14.27 3.24 -3.41
CA TYR A 11 -15.02 4.35 -2.86
C TYR A 11 -15.74 5.16 -3.95
N ALA A 12 -15.03 5.46 -5.04
CA ALA A 12 -15.54 6.32 -6.11
C ALA A 12 -16.66 5.63 -6.90
N GLY A 13 -16.49 4.36 -7.26
CA GLY A 13 -17.51 3.58 -7.94
C GLY A 13 -18.77 3.40 -7.11
N GLU A 14 -18.62 3.07 -5.82
CA GLU A 14 -19.77 2.93 -4.91
C GLU A 14 -20.52 4.26 -4.72
N MET A 15 -19.77 5.35 -4.49
CA MET A 15 -20.38 6.68 -4.31
C MET A 15 -21.13 7.12 -5.56
N ASN A 16 -20.57 6.92 -6.75
CA ASN A 16 -21.27 7.24 -8.00
C ASN A 16 -22.57 6.45 -8.16
N ARG A 17 -22.58 5.16 -7.81
CA ARG A 17 -23.78 4.33 -7.86
C ARG A 17 -24.87 4.86 -6.93
N GLU A 18 -24.51 5.15 -5.68
CA GLU A 18 -25.45 5.67 -4.68
C GLU A 18 -25.98 7.07 -5.05
N LEU A 19 -25.13 7.94 -5.58
CA LEU A 19 -25.56 9.25 -6.08
C LEU A 19 -26.54 9.13 -7.25
N ALA A 20 -26.34 8.17 -8.15
CA ALA A 20 -27.26 7.91 -9.25
C ALA A 20 -28.65 7.46 -8.75
N LEU A 21 -28.73 6.71 -7.65
CA LEU A 21 -30.00 6.31 -7.02
C LEU A 21 -30.76 7.49 -6.40
N LEU A 22 -30.05 8.52 -5.95
CA LEU A 22 -30.64 9.73 -5.37
C LEU A 22 -30.94 10.84 -6.39
N ARG A 23 -30.54 10.64 -7.65
CA ARG A 23 -30.64 11.64 -8.72
C ARG A 23 -32.09 11.74 -9.23
N SER A 24 -32.57 12.96 -9.41
CA SER A 24 -33.85 13.18 -10.12
C SER A 24 -33.70 12.86 -11.62
N PRO A 25 -34.76 12.43 -12.34
CA PRO A 25 -34.67 12.16 -13.78
C PRO A 25 -34.11 13.32 -14.62
N ASP A 26 -34.41 14.57 -14.25
CA ASP A 26 -34.00 15.78 -14.98
C ASP A 26 -32.69 16.39 -14.45
N GLU A 27 -32.08 15.80 -13.44
CA GLU A 27 -30.85 16.32 -12.82
C GLU A 27 -29.60 15.85 -13.59
N PRO A 28 -28.64 16.76 -13.89
CA PRO A 28 -27.45 16.38 -14.64
C PRO A 28 -26.58 15.36 -13.88
N ASP A 29 -25.95 14.47 -14.64
CA ASP A 29 -24.91 13.59 -14.10
C ASP A 29 -23.61 14.38 -13.92
N VAL A 30 -23.32 14.76 -12.68
CA VAL A 30 -22.10 15.49 -12.33
C VAL A 30 -20.98 14.55 -11.84
N GLY A 31 -21.27 13.25 -11.71
CA GLY A 31 -20.38 12.27 -11.11
C GLY A 31 -19.87 12.67 -9.71
N LEU A 32 -18.88 11.93 -9.24
CA LEU A 32 -18.16 12.25 -8.02
C LEU A 32 -17.20 13.41 -8.27
N HIS A 33 -17.51 14.57 -7.69
CA HIS A 33 -16.65 15.74 -7.73
C HIS A 33 -16.06 16.04 -6.34
N HIS A 34 -14.73 15.98 -6.25
CA HIS A 34 -13.99 16.37 -5.06
C HIS A 34 -13.28 17.69 -5.35
N GLY A 35 -13.87 18.81 -4.93
CA GLY A 35 -13.31 20.12 -5.21
C GLY A 35 -14.02 21.26 -4.48
N PRO A 36 -13.41 22.46 -4.48
CA PRO A 36 -14.01 23.65 -3.90
C PRO A 36 -15.33 24.03 -4.59
N ASP A 37 -15.47 23.69 -5.88
CA ASP A 37 -16.64 23.98 -6.70
C ASP A 37 -17.75 22.93 -6.58
N GLU A 38 -17.60 21.97 -5.66
CA GLU A 38 -18.64 20.98 -5.39
C GLU A 38 -19.96 21.65 -4.95
N PRO A 39 -21.08 21.42 -5.67
CA PRO A 39 -22.37 21.94 -5.27
C PRO A 39 -22.79 21.47 -3.87
N ALA A 40 -23.36 22.38 -3.08
CA ALA A 40 -23.73 22.08 -1.68
C ALA A 40 -24.70 20.89 -1.56
N TRP A 41 -25.60 20.69 -2.52
CA TRP A 41 -26.53 19.56 -2.55
C TRP A 41 -25.81 18.23 -2.79
N LEU A 42 -24.75 18.21 -3.63
CA LEU A 42 -23.97 17.01 -3.92
C LEU A 42 -23.16 16.60 -2.67
N ARG A 43 -22.57 17.61 -2.01
CA ARG A 43 -21.90 17.43 -0.72
C ARG A 43 -22.83 16.84 0.33
N ALA A 44 -24.05 17.36 0.44
CA ALA A 44 -25.06 16.88 1.40
C ALA A 44 -25.48 15.43 1.11
N ARG A 45 -25.69 15.07 -0.16
CA ARG A 45 -25.99 13.68 -0.56
C ARG A 45 -24.84 12.74 -0.24
N ARG A 46 -23.60 13.13 -0.55
CA ARG A 46 -22.42 12.33 -0.19
C ARG A 46 -22.33 12.10 1.32
N GLN A 47 -22.54 13.14 2.12
CA GLN A 47 -22.55 13.03 3.58
C GLN A 47 -23.66 12.08 4.06
N LEU A 48 -24.86 12.16 3.48
CA LEU A 48 -25.97 11.26 3.79
C LEU A 48 -25.60 9.79 3.50
N ILE A 49 -25.05 9.52 2.31
CA ILE A 49 -24.61 8.18 1.91
C ILE A 49 -23.54 7.65 2.89
N GLN A 50 -22.52 8.46 3.17
CA GLN A 50 -21.42 8.11 4.07
C GLN A 50 -21.88 7.88 5.52
N GLN A 51 -23.02 8.43 5.95
CA GLN A 51 -23.56 8.22 7.29
C GLN A 51 -24.39 6.93 7.41
N ARG A 52 -24.73 6.29 6.29
CA ARG A 52 -25.51 5.04 6.31
C ARG A 52 -24.68 3.93 6.95
N PRO A 53 -25.16 3.29 8.04
CA PRO A 53 -24.50 2.13 8.62
C PRO A 53 -24.33 1.02 7.58
N GLY A 54 -23.17 0.37 7.60
CA GLY A 54 -22.79 -0.68 6.66
C GLY A 54 -22.05 -0.15 5.43
N TRP A 55 -22.25 1.11 5.04
CA TRP A 55 -21.75 1.61 3.76
C TRP A 55 -20.22 1.50 3.62
N TRP A 56 -19.47 1.92 4.65
CA TRP A 56 -17.99 1.83 4.62
C TRP A 56 -17.50 0.39 4.74
N ARG A 57 -18.24 -0.45 5.47
CA ARG A 57 -17.92 -1.85 5.72
C ARG A 57 -18.15 -2.73 4.49
N GLU A 58 -19.04 -2.32 3.62
CA GLU A 58 -19.47 -3.06 2.43
C GLU A 58 -18.82 -2.55 1.14
N LEU A 59 -17.89 -1.57 1.24
CA LEU A 59 -17.19 -1.05 0.07
C LEU A 59 -16.52 -2.19 -0.72
N PRO A 60 -16.74 -2.26 -2.05
CA PRO A 60 -16.14 -3.29 -2.89
C PRO A 60 -14.61 -3.22 -2.86
N ARG A 61 -13.96 -4.38 -2.99
CA ARG A 61 -12.51 -4.46 -3.14
C ARG A 61 -12.08 -3.99 -4.53
N LEU A 62 -10.96 -3.28 -4.58
CA LEU A 62 -10.22 -3.01 -5.80
C LEU A 62 -9.16 -4.09 -5.99
N GLU A 63 -9.44 -5.09 -6.81
CA GLU A 63 -8.52 -6.22 -7.04
C GLU A 63 -7.14 -5.78 -7.52
N ARG A 64 -7.06 -4.71 -8.32
CA ARG A 64 -5.78 -4.09 -8.71
C ARG A 64 -4.96 -3.66 -7.49
N GLY A 65 -5.60 -3.05 -6.49
CA GLY A 65 -4.93 -2.63 -5.25
C GLY A 65 -4.38 -3.83 -4.48
N PHE A 66 -5.19 -4.88 -4.38
CA PHE A 66 -4.79 -6.14 -3.73
C PHE A 66 -3.66 -6.87 -4.46
N ALA A 67 -3.57 -6.77 -5.79
CA ALA A 67 -2.46 -7.34 -6.54
C ALA A 67 -1.11 -6.76 -6.07
N VAL A 68 -1.05 -5.46 -5.80
CA VAL A 68 0.15 -4.82 -5.24
C VAL A 68 0.42 -5.28 -3.80
N VAL A 69 -0.63 -5.42 -2.97
CA VAL A 69 -0.51 -5.95 -1.61
C VAL A 69 0.09 -7.37 -1.63
N GLU A 70 -0.35 -8.24 -2.53
CA GLU A 70 0.22 -9.59 -2.66
C GLU A 70 1.70 -9.57 -3.03
N VAL A 71 2.12 -8.64 -3.91
CA VAL A 71 3.54 -8.44 -4.20
C VAL A 71 4.28 -7.98 -2.94
N MET A 72 3.76 -7.01 -2.20
CA MET A 72 4.36 -6.54 -0.94
C MET A 72 4.49 -7.68 0.08
N ARG A 73 3.48 -8.55 0.21
CA ARG A 73 3.52 -9.76 1.06
C ARG A 73 4.61 -10.72 0.63
N ARG A 74 4.68 -11.05 -0.66
CA ARG A 74 5.71 -11.94 -1.22
C ARG A 74 7.13 -11.39 -1.03
N LEU A 75 7.27 -10.08 -1.02
CA LEU A 75 8.54 -9.37 -0.76
C LEU A 75 8.81 -9.10 0.73
N TRP A 76 7.93 -9.60 1.60
CA TRP A 76 8.06 -9.58 3.06
C TRP A 76 8.13 -8.15 3.61
N PHE A 77 7.35 -7.24 3.02
CA PHE A 77 7.11 -5.94 3.62
C PHE A 77 6.21 -6.09 4.84
N ASP A 78 6.52 -5.33 5.89
CA ASP A 78 5.59 -5.14 7.00
C ASP A 78 4.44 -4.23 6.53
N LEU A 79 3.22 -4.78 6.55
CA LEU A 79 2.05 -4.13 5.97
C LEU A 79 1.38 -3.23 7.00
N HIS A 80 1.19 -1.98 6.59
CA HIS A 80 0.52 -0.98 7.39
C HIS A 80 -0.55 -0.30 6.55
N ILE A 81 -1.82 -0.44 6.94
CA ILE A 81 -2.90 0.35 6.36
C ILE A 81 -2.85 1.75 6.96
N LEU A 82 -2.95 2.78 6.12
CA LEU A 82 -2.94 4.19 6.54
C LEU A 82 -4.12 4.94 5.92
N THR A 83 -5.23 4.99 6.66
CA THR A 83 -6.47 5.61 6.20
C THR A 83 -6.85 6.83 7.04
N LYS A 84 -7.75 7.65 6.49
CA LYS A 84 -8.35 8.80 7.18
C LYS A 84 -9.87 8.65 7.15
N GLY A 85 -10.53 8.88 8.28
CA GLY A 85 -11.98 8.97 8.33
C GLY A 85 -12.48 10.40 8.05
N PRO A 86 -13.69 10.56 7.50
CA PRO A 86 -14.33 11.87 7.42
C PRO A 86 -14.57 12.45 8.81
N TRP A 87 -14.31 13.75 8.94
CA TRP A 87 -14.52 14.48 10.19
C TRP A 87 -16.01 14.50 10.54
N GLY A 88 -16.34 14.24 11.81
CA GLY A 88 -17.73 14.21 12.29
C GLY A 88 -18.54 12.94 11.95
N ASN A 89 -17.93 11.93 11.33
CA ASN A 89 -18.61 10.66 11.04
C ASN A 89 -17.91 9.48 11.74
N ALA A 90 -18.16 9.31 13.04
CA ALA A 90 -17.55 8.25 13.86
C ALA A 90 -17.81 6.83 13.32
N VAL A 91 -18.96 6.60 12.69
CA VAL A 91 -19.33 5.31 12.09
C VAL A 91 -18.30 4.91 11.04
N ALA A 92 -17.91 5.84 10.16
CA ALA A 92 -16.90 5.59 9.14
C ALA A 92 -15.59 5.03 9.73
N TRP A 93 -15.12 5.58 10.85
CA TRP A 93 -13.87 5.12 11.50
C TRP A 93 -14.01 3.66 11.94
N SER A 94 -15.09 3.33 12.65
CA SER A 94 -15.33 1.97 13.15
C SER A 94 -15.51 0.93 12.02
N GLU A 95 -16.16 1.33 10.94
CA GLU A 95 -16.44 0.45 9.81
C GLU A 95 -15.22 0.24 8.92
N LYS A 96 -14.37 1.25 8.75
CA LYS A 96 -13.05 1.09 8.13
C LYS A 96 -12.18 0.09 8.89
N VAL A 97 -12.17 0.15 10.22
CA VAL A 97 -11.48 -0.87 11.05
C VAL A 97 -12.02 -2.27 10.75
N SER A 98 -13.35 -2.39 10.69
CA SER A 98 -14.02 -3.67 10.45
C SER A 98 -13.71 -4.22 9.05
N TRP A 99 -13.72 -3.34 8.04
CA TRP A 99 -13.34 -3.67 6.67
C TRP A 99 -11.89 -4.15 6.59
N CYS A 100 -10.94 -3.41 7.16
CA CYS A 100 -9.52 -3.79 7.13
C CYS A 100 -9.28 -5.13 7.82
N ARG A 101 -9.92 -5.40 8.96
CA ARG A 101 -9.81 -6.68 9.65
C ARG A 101 -10.37 -7.85 8.84
N ALA A 102 -11.41 -7.61 8.03
CA ALA A 102 -12.00 -8.64 7.19
C ALA A 102 -11.14 -8.95 5.94
N HIS A 103 -10.49 -7.93 5.37
CA HIS A 103 -9.85 -8.06 4.04
C HIS A 103 -8.32 -8.03 4.04
N VAL A 104 -7.70 -7.48 5.08
CA VAL A 104 -6.23 -7.33 5.24
C VAL A 104 -5.82 -7.61 6.69
N PRO A 105 -6.18 -8.80 7.25
CA PRO A 105 -6.07 -9.07 8.70
C PRO A 105 -4.64 -9.10 9.25
N ASP A 106 -3.65 -9.29 8.38
CA ASP A 106 -2.22 -9.33 8.67
C ASP A 106 -1.57 -7.93 8.73
N ALA A 107 -2.27 -6.87 8.31
CA ALA A 107 -1.73 -5.52 8.29
C ALA A 107 -2.02 -4.75 9.59
N THR A 108 -1.04 -3.96 10.04
CA THR A 108 -1.23 -3.00 11.14
C THR A 108 -2.06 -1.80 10.65
N LEU A 109 -3.16 -1.47 11.34
CA LEU A 109 -4.02 -0.35 10.96
C LEU A 109 -3.63 0.95 11.67
N HIS A 110 -3.34 1.97 10.88
CA HIS A 110 -3.17 3.37 11.29
C HIS A 110 -4.33 4.19 10.75
N ILE A 111 -5.02 4.86 11.67
CA ILE A 111 -6.03 5.84 11.32
C ILE A 111 -5.50 7.21 11.74
N SER A 112 -5.23 8.09 10.77
CA SER A 112 -4.53 9.36 10.98
C SER A 112 -5.20 10.52 10.26
N GLU A 113 -5.16 11.70 10.87
CA GLU A 113 -5.60 12.95 10.22
C GLU A 113 -4.52 13.54 9.29
N ASP A 114 -3.23 13.32 9.61
CA ASP A 114 -2.07 13.66 8.78
C ASP A 114 -1.25 12.39 8.46
N LYS A 115 -1.42 11.89 7.23
CA LYS A 115 -0.69 10.72 6.73
C LYS A 115 0.80 10.97 6.54
N GLY A 116 1.22 12.23 6.34
CA GLY A 116 2.60 12.59 6.05
C GLY A 116 3.56 12.33 7.21
N LEU A 117 3.04 12.24 8.43
CA LEU A 117 3.84 12.02 9.64
C LEU A 117 4.19 10.55 9.86
N VAL A 118 3.46 9.61 9.25
CA VAL A 118 3.70 8.18 9.45
C VAL A 118 4.94 7.74 8.67
N TYR A 119 5.86 7.06 9.34
CA TYR A 119 7.08 6.58 8.71
C TYR A 119 6.83 5.29 7.92
N GLY A 120 7.46 5.21 6.75
CA GLY A 120 7.43 4.06 5.86
C GLY A 120 8.43 4.25 4.73
N LYS A 121 8.84 3.14 4.10
CA LYS A 121 9.72 3.16 2.92
C LYS A 121 8.93 3.24 1.61
N VAL A 122 7.71 2.69 1.62
CA VAL A 122 6.77 2.66 0.49
C VAL A 122 5.42 3.19 0.93
N LEU A 123 4.81 4.03 0.10
CA LEU A 123 3.41 4.45 0.19
C LEU A 123 2.64 3.97 -1.05
N MET A 124 1.43 3.48 -0.84
CA MET A 124 0.45 3.27 -1.91
C MET A 124 -0.78 4.09 -1.56
N ASP A 125 -1.07 5.11 -2.35
CA ASP A 125 -2.15 6.09 -2.11
C ASP A 125 -2.50 6.70 -3.46
N ASP A 126 -3.77 7.01 -3.71
CA ASP A 126 -4.24 7.60 -4.95
C ASP A 126 -4.36 9.13 -4.90
N TYR A 127 -4.33 9.74 -3.71
CA TYR A 127 -4.60 11.16 -3.55
C TYR A 127 -3.32 12.02 -3.60
N PRO A 128 -3.14 12.90 -4.61
CA PRO A 128 -1.91 13.68 -4.77
C PRO A 128 -1.53 14.54 -3.59
N GLY A 129 -2.50 15.11 -2.87
CA GLY A 129 -2.23 15.92 -1.69
C GLY A 129 -1.53 15.13 -0.58
N TYR A 130 -1.92 13.88 -0.35
CA TYR A 130 -1.30 13.03 0.66
C TYR A 130 0.05 12.49 0.20
N ILE A 131 0.16 12.11 -1.07
CA ILE A 131 1.40 11.68 -1.70
C ILE A 131 2.47 12.77 -1.59
N ALA A 132 2.16 13.99 -2.05
CA ALA A 132 3.09 15.11 -2.02
C ALA A 132 3.51 15.45 -0.59
N ARG A 133 2.55 15.47 0.35
CA ARG A 133 2.81 15.72 1.78
C ARG A 133 3.73 14.66 2.38
N TRP A 134 3.57 13.38 2.03
CA TRP A 134 4.42 12.30 2.51
C TRP A 134 5.82 12.35 1.91
N LEU A 135 5.93 12.59 0.59
CA LEU A 135 7.20 12.72 -0.12
C LEU A 135 8.06 13.89 0.39
N ALA A 136 7.43 14.96 0.88
CA ALA A 136 8.15 16.08 1.53
C ALA A 136 9.01 15.62 2.71
N TRP A 137 8.59 14.56 3.42
CA TRP A 137 9.32 13.97 4.55
C TRP A 137 10.08 12.70 4.19
N ARG A 138 9.93 12.20 2.96
CA ARG A 138 10.48 10.91 2.48
C ARG A 138 11.16 11.11 1.13
N PRO A 139 12.30 11.81 1.08
CA PRO A 139 12.99 12.11 -0.18
C PRO A 139 13.45 10.84 -0.93
N ARG A 140 13.61 9.72 -0.22
CA ARG A 140 13.97 8.40 -0.77
C ARG A 140 12.80 7.40 -0.77
N GLY A 141 11.59 7.88 -0.47
CA GLY A 141 10.41 7.02 -0.47
C GLY A 141 10.01 6.61 -1.88
N LEU A 142 9.38 5.45 -2.00
CA LEU A 142 8.68 5.02 -3.21
C LEU A 142 7.18 5.19 -3.02
N VAL A 143 6.49 5.69 -4.04
CA VAL A 143 5.03 5.75 -4.10
C VAL A 143 4.55 4.87 -5.24
N ILE A 144 3.57 4.02 -4.97
CA ILE A 144 2.77 3.33 -5.99
C ILE A 144 1.42 4.03 -6.04
N MET A 145 1.11 4.75 -7.12
CA MET A 145 -0.12 5.55 -7.21
C MET A 145 -1.14 4.86 -8.11
N PRO A 146 -2.25 4.30 -7.57
CA PRO A 146 -3.34 3.81 -8.39
C PRO A 146 -3.87 4.92 -9.32
N VAL A 147 -3.95 4.63 -10.61
CA VAL A 147 -4.38 5.60 -11.61
C VAL A 147 -5.91 5.68 -11.68
N TRP A 148 -6.38 6.91 -11.63
CA TRP A 148 -7.74 7.35 -11.87
C TRP A 148 -7.74 8.49 -12.88
N SER A 149 -8.89 8.76 -13.50
CA SER A 149 -9.04 9.84 -14.48
C SER A 149 -8.60 11.22 -13.95
N TRP A 150 -8.70 11.44 -12.64
CA TRP A 150 -8.42 12.73 -12.00
C TRP A 150 -6.99 12.88 -11.44
N ASN A 151 -6.18 11.83 -11.36
CA ASN A 151 -4.82 11.89 -10.77
C ASN A 151 -3.68 11.50 -11.73
N HIS A 152 -3.98 11.00 -12.92
CA HIS A 152 -3.00 10.40 -13.84
C HIS A 152 -1.76 11.27 -14.13
N ASP A 153 -1.94 12.59 -14.24
CA ASP A 153 -0.85 13.52 -14.57
C ASP A 153 -0.18 14.16 -13.34
N ALA A 154 -0.64 13.88 -12.12
CA ALA A 154 -0.24 14.63 -10.93
C ALA A 154 1.27 14.54 -10.59
N PHE A 155 1.95 13.49 -11.07
CA PHE A 155 3.37 13.23 -10.79
C PHE A 155 4.12 12.69 -12.01
N ALA A 156 3.74 13.09 -13.23
CA ALA A 156 4.32 12.57 -14.47
C ALA A 156 5.87 12.65 -14.50
N ASP A 157 6.45 13.68 -13.87
CA ASP A 157 7.89 13.92 -13.86
C ASP A 157 8.60 13.49 -12.55
N ASP A 158 7.89 12.93 -11.56
CA ASP A 158 8.50 12.52 -10.29
C ASP A 158 8.90 11.05 -10.31
N PRO A 159 10.21 10.71 -10.38
CA PRO A 159 10.66 9.32 -10.49
C PRO A 159 10.35 8.50 -9.23
N ARG A 160 9.98 9.13 -8.12
CA ARG A 160 9.60 8.45 -6.87
C ARG A 160 8.17 7.92 -6.91
N VAL A 161 7.35 8.39 -7.85
CA VAL A 161 5.96 7.96 -8.02
C VAL A 161 5.89 7.03 -9.23
N LEU A 162 5.43 5.81 -9.00
CA LEU A 162 5.09 4.87 -10.06
C LEU A 162 3.56 4.85 -10.22
N PRO A 163 3.03 5.39 -11.33
CA PRO A 163 1.63 5.20 -11.69
C PRO A 163 1.33 3.71 -11.89
N PHE A 164 0.22 3.24 -11.35
CA PHE A 164 -0.22 1.86 -11.47
C PHE A 164 -1.67 1.79 -11.95
N ASP A 165 -1.86 1.30 -13.18
CA ASP A 165 -3.17 1.16 -13.82
C ASP A 165 -3.71 -0.29 -13.77
N GLY A 166 -2.90 -1.24 -13.30
CA GLY A 166 -3.21 -2.67 -13.28
C GLY A 166 -2.47 -3.49 -14.34
N THR A 167 -1.83 -2.85 -15.32
CA THR A 167 -1.15 -3.52 -16.42
C THR A 167 0.37 -3.66 -16.21
N ASN A 168 0.95 -2.80 -15.36
CA ASN A 168 2.39 -2.73 -15.10
C ASN A 168 2.81 -3.36 -13.75
N LEU A 169 2.11 -4.40 -13.29
CA LEU A 169 2.42 -5.06 -12.01
C LEU A 169 3.86 -5.60 -11.95
N ALA A 170 4.43 -6.00 -13.10
CA ALA A 170 5.80 -6.48 -13.17
C ALA A 170 6.81 -5.39 -12.75
N GLU A 171 6.61 -4.16 -13.21
CA GLU A 171 7.42 -2.99 -12.87
C GLU A 171 7.25 -2.61 -11.39
N VAL A 172 6.02 -2.69 -10.87
CA VAL A 172 5.75 -2.49 -9.43
C VAL A 172 6.58 -3.43 -8.58
N GLU A 173 6.62 -4.72 -8.93
CA GLU A 173 7.42 -5.72 -8.22
C GLU A 173 8.92 -5.40 -8.27
N ASP A 174 9.45 -5.04 -9.43
CA ASP A 174 10.87 -4.70 -9.58
C ASP A 174 11.25 -3.47 -8.73
N ARG A 175 10.38 -2.46 -8.68
CA ARG A 175 10.58 -1.25 -7.87
C ARG A 175 10.50 -1.54 -6.37
N LEU A 176 9.56 -2.37 -5.94
CA LEU A 176 9.46 -2.82 -4.54
C LEU A 176 10.67 -3.67 -4.15
N TRP A 177 11.14 -4.54 -5.04
CA TRP A 177 12.35 -5.34 -4.81
C TRP A 177 13.58 -4.46 -4.60
N ALA A 178 13.77 -3.42 -5.42
CA ALA A 178 14.87 -2.48 -5.25
C ALA A 178 14.84 -1.77 -3.87
N VAL A 179 13.65 -1.38 -3.38
CA VAL A 179 13.49 -0.82 -2.02
C VAL A 179 13.85 -1.85 -0.94
N ARG A 180 13.51 -3.13 -1.16
CA ARG A 180 13.84 -4.21 -0.22
C ARG A 180 15.35 -4.46 -0.16
N GLN A 181 16.02 -4.52 -1.31
CA GLN A 181 17.46 -4.75 -1.40
C GLN A 181 18.26 -3.66 -0.73
N THR A 182 17.96 -2.39 -1.03
CA THR A 182 18.62 -1.24 -0.39
C THR A 182 18.48 -1.24 1.13
N SER A 183 17.36 -1.76 1.64
CA SER A 183 17.12 -1.91 3.08
C SER A 183 17.98 -3.00 3.72
N LEU A 184 18.09 -4.16 3.07
CA LEU A 184 18.88 -5.29 3.59
C LEU A 184 20.37 -4.96 3.62
N TYR A 185 20.89 -4.32 2.58
CA TYR A 185 22.31 -3.98 2.51
C TYR A 185 22.70 -2.78 3.38
N ALA A 186 21.76 -1.88 3.70
CA ALA A 186 22.02 -0.79 4.66
C ALA A 186 22.07 -1.28 6.12
N GLU A 187 21.42 -2.41 6.43
CA GLU A 187 21.36 -2.99 7.77
C GLU A 187 22.41 -4.09 8.01
N ALA A 188 23.11 -4.54 6.95
CA ALA A 188 24.26 -5.43 7.10
C ALA A 188 25.36 -4.73 7.91
N PRO A 189 25.87 -5.34 9.00
CA PRO A 189 27.04 -4.80 9.69
C PRO A 189 28.16 -4.64 8.67
N ALA A 190 28.92 -3.55 8.76
CA ALA A 190 30.19 -3.41 8.05
C ALA A 190 31.23 -4.41 8.62
N SER A 191 30.91 -5.71 8.61
CA SER A 191 31.84 -6.77 8.95
C SER A 191 32.69 -7.05 7.71
N ARG A 192 33.87 -6.42 7.70
CA ARG A 192 35.13 -6.90 7.11
C ARG A 192 34.99 -7.93 5.97
N GLY A 193 35.09 -7.45 4.73
CA GLY A 193 35.80 -8.17 3.66
C GLY A 193 35.11 -9.36 2.98
N ALA A 194 33.82 -9.59 3.16
CA ALA A 194 33.10 -10.58 2.35
C ALA A 194 32.63 -9.95 1.03
N SER A 195 33.10 -10.51 -0.08
CA SER A 195 32.68 -10.18 -1.44
C SER A 195 31.20 -10.57 -1.65
N ALA A 196 30.45 -9.75 -2.41
CA ALA A 196 29.04 -10.00 -2.74
C ALA A 196 28.81 -11.29 -3.56
N ASP A 197 29.88 -11.92 -4.06
CA ASP A 197 29.83 -13.11 -4.89
C ASP A 197 30.09 -14.42 -4.11
N GLU A 198 30.36 -14.37 -2.80
CA GLU A 198 30.59 -15.59 -2.02
C GLU A 198 29.27 -16.19 -1.51
N PRO A 199 28.89 -17.40 -1.96
CA PRO A 199 27.71 -18.08 -1.45
C PRO A 199 27.85 -18.35 0.05
N CYS A 200 26.74 -18.27 0.78
CA CYS A 200 26.72 -18.58 2.22
C CYS A 200 27.37 -19.95 2.47
N ALA A 201 28.46 -20.00 3.23
CA ALA A 201 29.25 -21.21 3.48
C ALA A 201 28.43 -22.35 4.13
N THR A 202 27.27 -22.04 4.70
CA THR A 202 26.39 -22.99 5.39
C THR A 202 25.26 -23.53 4.51
N CYS A 203 24.77 -22.76 3.52
CA CYS A 203 23.63 -23.18 2.69
C CYS A 203 23.86 -23.10 1.17
N GLY A 204 25.02 -22.62 0.73
CA GLY A 204 25.43 -22.53 -0.67
C GLY A 204 24.65 -21.51 -1.52
N LYS A 205 23.74 -20.72 -0.93
CA LYS A 205 22.91 -19.75 -1.65
C LYS A 205 23.49 -18.35 -1.60
N ALA A 206 23.42 -17.64 -2.72
CA ALA A 206 23.69 -16.22 -2.79
C ALA A 206 22.61 -15.45 -2.02
N LEU A 207 23.03 -14.53 -1.14
CA LEU A 207 22.15 -13.57 -0.49
C LEU A 207 21.75 -12.51 -1.53
N GLY A 208 20.73 -12.76 -2.35
CA GLY A 208 20.29 -11.74 -3.31
C GLY A 208 19.40 -12.16 -4.50
N GLY A 209 18.98 -13.41 -4.63
CA GLY A 209 18.14 -13.83 -5.76
C GLY A 209 16.76 -13.16 -5.76
N HIS A 210 16.29 -12.70 -6.92
CA HIS A 210 14.93 -12.17 -7.06
C HIS A 210 13.91 -13.30 -6.78
N PRO A 211 12.75 -13.05 -6.14
CA PRO A 211 11.78 -14.10 -5.83
C PRO A 211 11.27 -14.86 -7.07
N ARG A 212 11.21 -14.19 -8.24
CA ARG A 212 10.90 -14.84 -9.53
C ARG A 212 11.94 -15.91 -9.91
N ASP A 213 13.17 -15.79 -9.44
CA ASP A 213 14.23 -16.79 -9.63
C ASP A 213 14.14 -17.93 -8.60
N LEU A 214 13.40 -17.72 -7.50
CA LEU A 214 13.21 -18.67 -6.40
C LEU A 214 11.91 -19.49 -6.51
N ALA A 215 11.00 -19.11 -7.41
CA ALA A 215 9.71 -19.79 -7.64
C ALA A 215 9.84 -21.22 -8.22
N ALA A 216 11.07 -21.69 -8.48
CA ALA A 216 11.36 -23.07 -8.86
C ALA A 216 11.58 -24.03 -7.66
N LEU A 217 11.41 -23.55 -6.43
CA LEU A 217 11.63 -24.37 -5.22
C LEU A 217 10.31 -24.71 -4.53
N ASP A 218 10.10 -26.03 -4.40
CA ASP A 218 8.88 -26.73 -3.99
C ASP A 218 8.26 -26.26 -2.67
N GLY A 219 6.95 -26.41 -2.57
CA GLY A 219 6.10 -25.99 -1.46
C GLY A 219 6.45 -26.66 -0.13
N ASP A 220 6.00 -26.05 0.97
CA ASP A 220 6.08 -26.54 2.36
C ASP A 220 7.38 -26.31 3.17
N ARG A 221 8.35 -25.53 2.68
CA ARG A 221 9.48 -25.09 3.54
C ARG A 221 9.80 -23.60 3.43
N GLN A 222 8.98 -22.76 4.06
CA GLN A 222 9.45 -21.43 4.48
C GLN A 222 9.03 -21.10 5.92
N PRO A 223 9.76 -21.59 6.95
CA PRO A 223 9.78 -20.95 8.24
C PRO A 223 10.99 -20.00 8.31
N TYR A 224 10.74 -18.75 8.69
CA TYR A 224 11.70 -17.85 9.33
C TYR A 224 13.18 -17.96 8.86
N LEU A 225 13.52 -17.31 7.75
CA LEU A 225 14.89 -16.78 7.60
C LEU A 225 15.04 -15.56 8.52
N ARG A 226 15.01 -15.80 9.84
CA ARG A 226 15.74 -14.93 10.76
C ARG A 226 17.19 -15.07 10.35
N VAL A 227 17.84 -13.94 10.13
CA VAL A 227 19.30 -13.85 10.09
C VAL A 227 19.81 -14.40 11.42
N ALA A 228 20.12 -15.69 11.47
CA ALA A 228 20.86 -16.34 12.53
C ALA A 228 22.22 -16.72 11.92
N CYS A 229 23.03 -15.68 11.70
CA CYS A 229 24.48 -15.83 11.54
C CYS A 229 25.15 -15.40 12.85
N ASP A 230 24.66 -15.89 13.99
CA ASP A 230 25.41 -15.80 15.25
C ASP A 230 26.11 -17.15 15.44
N GLY A 231 27.43 -17.12 15.32
CA GLY A 231 28.28 -18.27 15.46
C GLY A 231 28.19 -18.86 16.85
N GLU A 232 27.56 -20.03 16.97
CA GLU A 232 27.81 -20.91 18.10
C GLU A 232 29.22 -21.48 17.96
N ARG A 233 30.08 -21.02 18.87
CA ARG A 233 31.39 -21.59 19.13
C ARG A 233 31.22 -23.07 19.41
N VAL A 234 31.83 -23.89 18.57
CA VAL A 234 32.19 -25.26 18.91
C VAL A 234 33.02 -25.22 20.20
N ALA A 235 32.44 -25.66 21.31
CA ALA A 235 33.20 -25.97 22.50
C ALA A 235 33.97 -27.28 22.22
N THR A 236 35.22 -27.14 21.79
CA THR A 236 36.21 -28.23 21.85
C THR A 236 36.73 -28.34 23.28
N GLY A 237 36.46 -29.49 23.92
CA GLY A 237 37.37 -30.23 24.78
C GLY A 237 37.98 -29.57 26.02
N GLY A 238 37.59 -30.12 27.18
CA GLY A 238 38.28 -30.06 28.47
C GLY A 238 37.65 -31.08 29.42
#